data_AF-A0A8I1J0B6-F1
#
_entry.id   AF-A0A8I1J0B6-F1
#
_cell.length_a   1.000
_cell.length_b   1.000
_cell.length_c   1.000
_cell.angle_alpha   90.00
_cell.angle_beta   90.00
_cell.angle_gamma   90.00
#
_symmetry.space_group_name_H-M   'P 1'
#
loop_
_entity.id
_entity.type
_entity.pdbx_description
1 polymer ?
#
loop_
_entity_poly.entity_id
_entity_poly.type
_entity_poly.pdbx_seq_one_letter_code
_entity_poly.pdbx_strand_id
1 'polypeptide(L)'
;MLNDSKLLFELERLALDNGLLMLKTQKNMKKSVFDDQVISNINGLIDGIVTIEKLLRTPSCAYIFDEVNVIFNEVGSIFEELVLTYETNNSDKIVTLYSDYLIPRYFEFRNDLSNYIDKVTGIQSVVISGINLISMNINKLIDVSKARILAFISDESEYNGKFIENIAVVNSKEIENIVIDFLIITDNYSSYKATTIIDLKKFVESSYDFEAYRAYKSFISYKNDNNTINGFVTGLSYAEVGIDIKELEPYNVVNLAVSSQDLYYDYQWVKLLVEKQNVDFVFVGLSYYSFEYDLSKSSMRDKMKIYSSFLEQETERISPETELFKQVANKVFKYNFIEILYDILKVVGESWWDNYVSQKMKKNDMEMGKDIAYKDCSKNYPNTVLENIEILRKIISLLQSNNIKPILLVCPTSKYYYKFFSQRIKEEFKKNTGKISKDFQVDLIDLFESESFGDNDFYDASHLNKEGSKKFTLILKKYLDNVFEGINN
;
A
#
# COMPACT_ATOMS: atom_id res chain seq x y z
N MET A 1 15.54 20.12 25.05
CA MET A 1 15.15 19.89 23.65
C MET A 1 14.06 18.81 23.52
N LEU A 2 14.29 17.52 23.84
CA LEU A 2 13.22 16.49 23.74
C LEU A 2 12.05 16.66 24.73
N ASN A 3 12.28 17.27 25.91
CA ASN A 3 11.19 17.59 26.85
C ASN A 3 10.41 18.85 26.44
N ASP A 4 10.94 19.70 25.56
CA ASP A 4 10.31 20.96 25.17
C ASP A 4 9.29 20.76 24.04
N SER A 5 9.51 19.80 23.14
CA SER A 5 8.58 19.51 22.03
C SER A 5 7.26 18.90 22.51
N LYS A 6 7.28 18.06 23.57
CA LYS A 6 6.06 17.46 24.11
C LYS A 6 5.07 18.51 24.62
N LEU A 7 5.59 19.53 25.31
CA LEU A 7 4.77 20.63 25.82
C LEU A 7 4.19 21.49 24.69
N LEU A 8 4.99 21.75 23.65
CA LEU A 8 4.53 22.45 22.45
C LEU A 8 3.40 21.70 21.75
N PHE A 9 3.49 20.38 21.61
CA PHE A 9 2.44 19.57 21.00
C PHE A 9 1.18 19.48 21.87
N GLU A 10 1.34 19.47 23.20
CA GLU A 10 0.20 19.55 24.12
C GLU A 10 -0.51 20.90 24.01
N LEU A 11 0.25 22.00 23.96
CA LEU A 11 -0.26 23.35 23.76
C LEU A 11 -1.03 23.47 22.43
N GLU A 12 -0.47 22.95 21.34
CA GLU A 12 -1.14 22.94 20.04
C GLU A 12 -2.44 22.15 20.03
N ARG A 13 -2.44 20.98 20.68
CA ARG A 13 -3.64 20.15 20.80
C ARG A 13 -4.72 20.87 21.59
N LEU A 14 -4.36 21.51 22.72
CA LEU A 14 -5.29 22.33 23.49
C LEU A 14 -5.83 23.50 22.66
N ALA A 15 -4.97 24.15 21.87
CA ALA A 15 -5.39 25.22 20.97
C ALA A 15 -6.37 24.72 19.90
N LEU A 16 -6.13 23.55 19.33
CA LEU A 16 -7.04 22.91 18.38
C LEU A 16 -8.39 22.55 19.04
N ASP A 17 -8.36 21.86 20.17
CA ASP A 17 -9.57 21.44 20.89
C ASP A 17 -10.46 22.64 21.27
N ASN A 18 -9.84 23.76 21.70
CA ASN A 18 -10.54 25.02 21.94
C ASN A 18 -11.16 25.60 20.65
N GLY A 19 -10.42 25.62 19.53
CA GLY A 19 -10.95 26.07 18.24
C GLY A 19 -12.14 25.23 17.76
N LEU A 20 -12.10 23.92 17.97
CA LEU A 20 -13.21 23.02 17.64
C LEU A 20 -14.43 23.27 18.54
N LEU A 21 -14.22 23.50 19.84
CA LEU A 21 -15.28 23.93 20.74
C LEU A 21 -15.86 25.28 20.30
N MET A 22 -15.04 26.18 19.75
CA MET A 22 -15.52 27.47 19.24
C MET A 22 -16.50 27.29 18.08
N LEU A 23 -16.15 26.48 17.08
CA LEU A 23 -16.99 26.18 15.92
C LEU A 23 -18.28 25.45 16.33
N LYS A 24 -18.19 24.51 17.26
CA LYS A 24 -19.36 23.83 17.84
C LYS A 24 -20.31 24.82 18.52
N THR A 25 -19.77 25.78 19.26
CA THR A 25 -20.54 26.81 19.95
C THR A 25 -21.21 27.76 18.97
N GLN A 26 -20.51 28.18 17.91
CA GLN A 26 -21.09 28.97 16.82
C GLN A 26 -22.31 28.29 16.21
N LYS A 27 -22.25 26.97 16.00
CA LYS A 27 -23.38 26.19 15.50
C LYS A 27 -24.56 26.20 16.48
N ASN A 28 -24.31 26.13 17.79
CA ASN A 28 -25.35 26.17 18.82
C ASN A 28 -25.96 27.56 18.98
N MET A 29 -25.18 28.63 18.83
CA MET A 29 -25.65 30.02 18.88
C MET A 29 -26.73 30.32 17.84
N LYS A 30 -26.77 29.57 16.72
CA LYS A 30 -27.85 29.67 15.71
C LYS A 30 -29.24 29.34 16.28
N LYS A 31 -29.32 28.61 17.38
CA LYS A 31 -30.57 28.33 18.10
C LYS A 31 -30.89 29.44 19.10
N SER A 32 -29.93 29.74 19.98
CA SER A 32 -30.01 30.81 20.97
C SER A 32 -28.61 31.05 21.54
N VAL A 33 -28.23 32.32 21.72
CA VAL A 33 -26.95 32.70 22.37
C VAL A 33 -26.98 32.55 23.89
N PHE A 34 -28.18 32.45 24.48
CA PHE A 34 -28.40 32.26 25.92
C PHE A 34 -28.77 30.82 26.28
N ASP A 35 -28.61 29.88 25.35
CA ASP A 35 -28.78 28.46 25.63
C ASP A 35 -27.73 27.99 26.66
N ASP A 36 -28.13 27.18 27.64
CA ASP A 36 -27.24 26.68 28.69
C ASP A 36 -26.00 25.98 28.12
N GLN A 37 -26.13 25.30 26.98
CA GLN A 37 -25.00 24.65 26.32
C GLN A 37 -24.04 25.68 25.70
N VAL A 38 -24.54 26.80 25.18
CA VAL A 38 -23.69 27.89 24.66
C VAL A 38 -22.92 28.54 25.80
N ILE A 39 -23.58 28.87 26.90
CA ILE A 39 -22.93 29.45 28.08
C ILE A 39 -21.89 28.49 28.67
N SER A 40 -22.25 27.21 28.81
CA SER A 40 -21.34 26.15 29.27
C SER A 40 -20.10 26.04 28.38
N ASN A 41 -20.27 26.08 27.05
CA ASN A 41 -19.15 26.06 26.13
C ASN A 41 -18.26 27.31 26.26
N ILE A 42 -18.84 28.50 26.42
CA ILE A 42 -18.08 29.76 26.58
C ILE A 42 -17.23 29.70 27.85
N ASN A 43 -17.77 29.21 28.97
CA ASN A 43 -16.99 29.01 30.19
C ASN A 43 -15.83 28.03 29.96
N GLY A 44 -16.09 26.91 29.26
CA GLY A 44 -15.04 25.96 28.89
C GLY A 44 -13.96 26.57 27.99
N LEU A 45 -14.33 27.46 27.06
CA LEU A 45 -13.39 28.21 26.23
C LEU A 45 -12.52 29.15 27.06
N ILE A 46 -13.11 29.88 28.02
CA ILE A 46 -12.37 30.76 28.94
C ILE A 46 -11.35 29.95 29.74
N ASP A 47 -11.76 28.82 30.32
CA ASP A 47 -10.86 27.91 31.05
C ASP A 47 -9.72 27.40 30.16
N GLY A 48 -10.03 27.09 28.90
CA GLY A 48 -9.08 26.67 27.89
C GLY A 48 -8.05 27.77 27.55
N ILE A 49 -8.50 29.00 27.33
CA ILE A 49 -7.63 30.17 27.11
C ILE A 49 -6.71 30.40 28.30
N VAL A 50 -7.24 30.38 29.53
CA VAL A 50 -6.42 30.53 30.75
C VAL A 50 -5.36 29.41 30.86
N THR A 51 -5.72 28.20 30.44
CA THR A 51 -4.79 27.06 30.42
C THR A 51 -3.69 27.26 29.37
N ILE A 52 -4.05 27.67 28.15
CA ILE A 52 -3.11 28.00 27.07
C ILE A 52 -2.16 29.12 27.51
N GLU A 53 -2.67 30.17 28.15
CA GLU A 53 -1.85 31.28 28.65
C GLU A 53 -0.80 30.80 29.67
N LYS A 54 -1.20 29.95 30.62
CA LYS A 54 -0.28 29.38 31.61
C LYS A 54 0.83 28.58 30.95
N LEU A 55 0.49 27.80 29.92
CA LEU A 55 1.45 27.00 29.17
C LEU A 55 2.40 27.87 28.33
N LEU A 56 1.89 28.91 27.68
CA LEU A 56 2.70 29.88 26.92
C LEU A 56 3.75 30.57 27.80
N ARG A 57 3.44 30.82 29.09
CA ARG A 57 4.34 31.45 30.05
C ARG A 57 5.40 30.51 30.65
N THR A 58 5.36 29.20 30.34
CA THR A 58 6.38 28.27 30.83
C THR A 58 7.75 28.53 30.18
N PRO A 59 8.88 28.22 30.84
CA PRO A 59 10.21 28.45 30.27
C PRO A 59 10.45 27.78 28.91
N SER A 60 9.85 26.61 28.68
CA SER A 60 9.92 25.88 27.41
C SER A 60 9.17 26.58 26.27
N CYS A 61 8.19 27.42 26.60
CA CYS A 61 7.37 28.21 25.66
C CYS A 61 7.70 29.71 25.68
N ALA A 62 8.55 30.17 26.60
CA ALA A 62 8.87 31.58 26.82
C ALA A 62 9.53 32.27 25.61
N TYR A 63 10.06 31.49 24.66
CA TYR A 63 10.64 31.97 23.40
C TYR A 63 9.65 31.93 22.21
N ILE A 64 8.37 31.57 22.44
CA ILE A 64 7.31 31.76 21.46
C ILE A 64 7.24 33.28 21.21
N PHE A 65 7.57 33.65 19.97
CA PHE A 65 7.87 35.02 19.53
C PHE A 65 6.77 36.02 19.92
N ASP A 66 7.12 37.31 20.03
CA ASP A 66 6.17 38.39 20.36
C ASP A 66 4.91 38.37 19.48
N GLU A 67 5.01 37.95 18.22
CA GLU A 67 3.90 37.89 17.26
C GLU A 67 2.75 36.97 17.70
N VAL A 68 3.04 35.72 18.11
CA VAL A 68 1.99 34.78 18.59
C VAL A 68 1.34 35.29 19.87
N ASN A 69 2.14 35.89 20.77
CA ASN A 69 1.64 36.45 22.02
C ASN A 69 0.76 37.69 21.79
N VAL A 70 1.08 38.54 20.81
CA VAL A 70 0.26 39.70 20.44
C VAL A 70 -1.14 39.25 20.00
N ILE A 71 -1.22 38.28 19.08
CA ILE A 71 -2.50 37.75 18.60
C ILE A 71 -3.28 37.11 19.75
N PHE A 72 -2.61 36.34 20.60
CA PHE A 72 -3.25 35.70 21.76
C PHE A 72 -3.81 36.72 22.76
N ASN A 73 -3.11 37.83 23.00
CA ASN A 73 -3.61 38.91 23.86
C ASN A 73 -4.84 39.61 23.25
N GLU A 74 -4.89 39.74 21.92
CA GLU A 74 -6.08 40.25 21.24
C GLU A 74 -7.27 39.29 21.36
N VAL A 75 -7.04 37.97 21.22
CA VAL A 75 -8.07 36.95 21.50
C VAL A 75 -8.62 37.11 22.92
N GLY A 76 -7.76 37.28 23.92
CA GLY A 76 -8.15 37.54 25.31
C GLY A 76 -9.02 38.80 25.45
N SER A 77 -8.62 39.88 24.80
CA SER A 77 -9.37 41.16 24.82
C SER A 77 -10.77 41.03 24.20
N ILE A 78 -10.91 40.25 23.12
CA ILE A 78 -12.21 39.99 22.49
C ILE A 78 -13.10 39.13 23.41
N PHE A 79 -12.52 38.17 24.14
CA PHE A 79 -13.27 37.39 25.16
C PHE A 79 -13.79 38.28 26.29
N GLU A 80 -12.98 39.22 26.79
CA GLU A 80 -13.43 40.19 27.79
C GLU A 80 -14.60 41.04 27.27
N GLU A 81 -14.51 41.56 26.04
CA GLU A 81 -15.61 42.30 25.43
C GLU A 81 -16.87 41.44 25.25
N LEU A 82 -16.70 40.17 24.86
CA LEU A 82 -17.80 39.23 24.71
C LEU A 82 -18.54 39.03 26.03
N VAL A 83 -17.82 38.79 27.13
CA VAL A 83 -18.40 38.61 28.47
C VAL A 83 -19.17 39.86 28.91
N LEU A 84 -18.59 41.06 28.74
CA LEU A 84 -19.29 42.31 29.04
C LEU A 84 -20.54 42.50 28.17
N THR A 85 -20.49 42.08 26.90
CA THR A 85 -21.62 42.19 25.99
C THR A 85 -22.76 41.26 26.40
N TYR A 86 -22.48 40.11 27.01
CA TYR A 86 -23.51 39.23 27.58
C TYR A 86 -24.36 39.92 28.66
N GLU A 87 -23.79 40.85 29.44
CA GLU A 87 -24.54 41.64 30.44
C GLU A 87 -25.58 42.58 29.81
N THR A 88 -25.39 42.94 28.54
CA THR A 88 -26.27 43.86 27.82
C THR A 88 -27.47 43.17 27.15
N ASN A 89 -27.50 41.83 27.14
CA ASN A 89 -28.49 41.01 26.43
C ASN A 89 -28.61 41.30 24.91
N ASN A 90 -27.57 41.87 24.28
CA ASN A 90 -27.58 42.16 22.86
C ASN A 90 -27.12 40.96 22.02
N SER A 91 -28.07 40.10 21.63
CA SER A 91 -27.80 38.86 20.88
C SER A 91 -27.03 39.09 19.58
N ASP A 92 -27.37 40.12 18.80
CA ASP A 92 -26.72 40.39 17.51
C ASP A 92 -25.26 40.76 17.72
N LYS A 93 -24.97 41.63 18.71
CA LYS A 93 -23.59 42.01 19.05
C LYS A 93 -22.79 40.78 19.55
N ILE A 94 -23.41 39.89 20.32
CA ILE A 94 -22.78 38.65 20.79
C ILE A 94 -22.40 37.75 19.60
N VAL A 95 -23.34 37.51 18.69
CA VAL A 95 -23.09 36.66 17.51
C VAL A 95 -21.97 37.26 16.64
N THR A 96 -22.00 38.57 16.41
CA THR A 96 -20.99 39.27 15.61
C THR A 96 -19.61 39.21 16.28
N LEU A 97 -19.49 39.59 17.56
CA LEU A 97 -18.22 39.47 18.30
C LEU A 97 -17.66 38.05 18.26
N TYR A 98 -18.52 37.06 18.45
CA TYR A 98 -18.11 35.67 18.49
C TYR A 98 -17.72 35.11 17.11
N SER A 99 -18.58 35.30 16.11
CA SER A 99 -18.45 34.66 14.80
C SER A 99 -17.51 35.40 13.86
N ASP A 100 -17.56 36.73 13.88
CA ASP A 100 -16.91 37.57 12.88
C ASP A 100 -15.55 38.09 13.37
N TYR A 101 -15.33 38.15 14.68
CA TYR A 101 -14.09 38.63 15.28
C TYR A 101 -13.32 37.55 16.03
N LEU A 102 -13.95 36.89 17.01
CA LEU A 102 -13.27 35.96 17.90
C LEU A 102 -12.79 34.70 17.16
N ILE A 103 -13.68 34.02 16.43
CA ILE A 103 -13.33 32.79 15.69
C ILE A 103 -12.18 33.04 14.70
N PRO A 104 -12.25 34.02 13.79
CA PRO A 104 -11.18 34.27 12.83
C PRO A 104 -9.84 34.56 13.52
N ARG A 105 -9.83 35.44 14.54
CA ARG A 105 -8.60 35.81 15.25
C ARG A 105 -8.01 34.64 16.04
N TYR A 106 -8.86 33.78 16.59
CA TYR A 106 -8.43 32.57 17.27
C TYR A 106 -7.76 31.58 16.33
N PHE A 107 -8.34 31.32 15.15
CA PHE A 107 -7.73 30.43 14.17
C PHE A 107 -6.43 31.01 13.59
N GLU A 108 -6.31 32.33 13.48
CA GLU A 108 -5.04 32.99 13.16
C GLU A 108 -3.97 32.69 14.22
N PHE A 109 -4.27 32.92 15.51
CA PHE A 109 -3.39 32.54 16.62
C PHE A 109 -2.98 31.07 16.56
N ARG A 110 -3.95 30.16 16.37
CA ARG A 110 -3.70 28.72 16.33
C ARG A 110 -2.79 28.34 15.17
N ASN A 111 -3.00 28.93 14.00
CA ASN A 111 -2.21 28.63 12.81
C ASN A 111 -0.79 29.18 12.95
N ASP A 112 -0.61 30.36 13.52
CA ASP A 112 0.72 30.92 13.80
C ASP A 112 1.47 30.10 14.87
N LEU A 113 0.76 29.61 15.88
CA LEU A 113 1.30 28.67 16.86
C LEU A 113 1.75 27.36 16.18
N SER A 114 0.92 26.76 15.32
CA SER A 114 1.26 25.54 14.55
C SER A 114 2.52 25.76 13.71
N ASN A 115 2.57 26.84 12.94
CA ASN A 115 3.71 27.21 12.09
C ASN A 115 4.99 27.42 12.90
N TYR A 116 4.89 28.05 14.07
CA TYR A 116 6.02 28.22 14.98
C TYR A 116 6.54 26.86 15.47
N ILE A 117 5.64 25.97 15.87
CA ILE A 117 6.00 24.62 16.33
C ILE A 117 6.70 23.84 15.21
N ASP A 118 6.18 23.90 13.98
CA ASP A 118 6.78 23.25 12.82
C ASP A 118 8.21 23.77 12.59
N LYS A 119 8.42 25.09 12.69
CA LYS A 119 9.73 25.73 12.53
C LYS A 119 10.73 25.36 13.64
N VAL A 120 10.30 25.31 14.90
CA VAL A 120 11.19 25.06 16.04
C VAL A 120 11.52 23.58 16.21
N THR A 121 10.56 22.70 15.93
CA THR A 121 10.75 21.25 16.10
C THR A 121 11.26 20.57 14.83
N GLY A 122 11.02 21.15 13.65
CA GLY A 122 11.23 20.49 12.36
C GLY A 122 10.24 19.36 12.06
N ILE A 123 9.23 19.16 12.92
CA ILE A 123 8.21 18.12 12.77
C ILE A 123 7.00 18.75 12.11
N GLN A 124 6.51 18.16 11.03
CA GLN A 124 5.43 18.68 10.20
C GLN A 124 4.04 18.33 10.73
N SER A 125 3.06 19.17 10.43
CA SER A 125 1.66 18.96 10.80
C SER A 125 0.91 18.11 9.76
N VAL A 126 0.24 17.05 10.21
CA VAL A 126 -0.51 16.12 9.34
C VAL A 126 -1.96 16.02 9.77
N VAL A 127 -2.86 16.02 8.80
CA VAL A 127 -4.26 15.60 8.97
C VAL A 127 -4.54 14.41 8.06
N ILE A 128 -5.39 13.50 8.52
CA ILE A 128 -5.69 12.25 7.82
C ILE A 128 -7.18 12.20 7.51
N SER A 129 -7.56 12.00 6.25
CA SER A 129 -8.97 11.84 5.91
C SER A 129 -9.43 10.39 5.96
N GLY A 130 -10.66 10.20 6.41
CA GLY A 130 -11.34 8.92 6.48
C GLY A 130 -11.02 8.11 7.71
N ILE A 131 -11.97 7.26 8.13
CA ILE A 131 -11.79 6.28 9.20
C ILE A 131 -11.98 4.88 8.58
N ASN A 132 -10.87 4.21 8.31
CA ASN A 132 -10.82 2.89 7.68
C ASN A 132 -9.59 2.11 8.17
N LEU A 133 -9.39 0.91 7.63
CA LEU A 133 -8.28 0.03 8.01
C LEU A 133 -6.90 0.71 7.95
N ILE A 134 -6.66 1.53 6.91
CA ILE A 134 -5.38 2.22 6.72
C ILE A 134 -5.25 3.36 7.71
N SER A 135 -6.24 4.25 7.80
CA SER A 135 -6.16 5.41 8.69
C SER A 135 -6.11 5.02 10.17
N MET A 136 -6.81 3.95 10.57
CA MET A 136 -6.72 3.39 11.92
C MET A 136 -5.33 2.79 12.24
N ASN A 137 -4.52 2.48 11.24
CA ASN A 137 -3.16 1.94 11.40
C ASN A 137 -2.07 2.93 10.96
N ILE A 138 -2.43 4.19 10.70
CA ILE A 138 -1.54 5.20 10.10
C ILE A 138 -0.28 5.49 10.94
N ASN A 139 -0.36 5.35 12.27
CA ASN A 139 0.78 5.53 13.18
C ASN A 139 1.90 4.52 12.93
N LYS A 140 1.60 3.38 12.28
CA LYS A 140 2.63 2.45 11.84
C LYS A 140 3.42 3.01 10.66
N LEU A 141 2.77 3.77 9.77
CA LEU A 141 3.36 4.35 8.56
C LEU A 141 4.11 5.66 8.84
N ILE A 142 3.56 6.53 9.70
CA ILE A 142 4.14 7.84 10.01
C ILE A 142 5.46 7.71 10.77
N ASP A 143 6.45 8.50 10.36
CA ASP A 143 7.70 8.68 11.08
C ASP A 143 7.55 9.84 12.07
N VAL A 144 7.52 9.51 13.37
CA VAL A 144 7.28 10.48 14.45
C VAL A 144 8.39 11.53 14.59
N SER A 145 9.56 11.32 13.98
CA SER A 145 10.60 12.35 13.91
C SER A 145 10.39 13.34 12.77
N LYS A 146 9.46 13.06 11.85
CA LYS A 146 9.16 13.90 10.69
C LYS A 146 7.81 14.58 10.77
N ALA A 147 6.83 13.92 11.38
CA ALA A 147 5.46 14.40 11.37
C ALA A 147 4.66 14.01 12.62
N ARG A 148 3.64 14.82 12.93
CA ARG A 148 2.65 14.56 13.97
C ARG A 148 1.23 14.69 13.41
N ILE A 149 0.32 13.89 13.94
CA ILE A 149 -1.09 13.91 13.53
C ILE A 149 -1.85 14.91 14.39
N LEU A 150 -2.54 15.86 13.75
CA LEU A 150 -3.38 16.84 14.41
C LEU A 150 -4.83 16.35 14.57
N ALA A 151 -5.38 15.77 13.51
CA ALA A 151 -6.77 15.35 13.47
C ALA A 151 -7.02 14.25 12.42
N PHE A 152 -8.13 13.54 12.61
CA PHE A 152 -8.76 12.72 11.58
C PHE A 152 -9.98 13.44 11.02
N ILE A 153 -10.23 13.35 9.72
CA ILE A 153 -11.41 13.94 9.07
C ILE A 153 -12.44 12.84 8.84
N SER A 154 -13.67 13.05 9.30
CA SER A 154 -14.83 12.25 8.90
C SER A 154 -16.11 13.08 8.99
N ASP A 155 -16.91 13.03 7.92
CA ASP A 155 -18.25 13.65 7.88
C ASP A 155 -19.35 12.69 8.34
N GLU A 156 -18.99 11.45 8.70
CA GLU A 156 -19.93 10.46 9.19
C GLU A 156 -20.33 10.76 10.64
N SER A 157 -21.64 10.78 10.88
CA SER A 157 -22.20 11.21 12.17
C SER A 157 -21.74 10.36 13.35
N GLU A 158 -21.36 9.10 13.11
CA GLU A 158 -20.89 8.19 14.15
C GLU A 158 -19.52 8.57 14.71
N TYR A 159 -18.71 9.36 14.01
CA TYR A 159 -17.38 9.78 14.49
C TYR A 159 -17.33 11.21 15.01
N ASN A 160 -18.40 11.98 14.88
CA ASN A 160 -18.46 13.36 15.36
C ASN A 160 -18.12 13.45 16.86
N GLY A 161 -17.05 14.19 17.18
CA GLY A 161 -16.60 14.41 18.55
C GLY A 161 -15.96 13.18 19.22
N LYS A 162 -15.62 12.14 18.45
CA LYS A 162 -14.83 11.00 18.93
C LYS A 162 -13.34 11.31 18.85
N PHE A 163 -12.57 10.47 19.54
CA PHE A 163 -11.11 10.48 19.50
C PHE A 163 -10.60 9.12 19.06
N ILE A 164 -9.56 9.11 18.22
CA ILE A 164 -8.79 7.92 17.85
C ILE A 164 -7.40 8.07 18.44
N GLU A 165 -7.03 7.21 19.40
CA GLU A 165 -5.73 7.29 20.08
C GLU A 165 -5.43 8.69 20.65
N ASN A 166 -6.45 9.37 21.19
CA ASN A 166 -6.41 10.76 21.70
C ASN A 166 -6.28 11.86 20.63
N ILE A 167 -6.43 11.54 19.35
CA ILE A 167 -6.48 12.51 18.25
C ILE A 167 -7.95 12.77 17.92
N ALA A 168 -8.34 14.05 17.81
CA ALA A 168 -9.72 14.42 17.54
C ALA A 168 -10.16 13.97 16.14
N VAL A 169 -11.41 13.51 16.03
CA VAL A 169 -12.10 13.38 14.74
C VAL A 169 -12.97 14.61 14.51
N VAL A 170 -12.77 15.25 13.37
CA VAL A 170 -13.40 16.51 12.97
C VAL A 170 -14.09 16.35 11.63
N ASN A 171 -15.10 17.18 11.37
CA ASN A 171 -15.73 17.20 10.04
C ASN A 171 -14.92 18.04 9.05
N SER A 172 -15.21 17.88 7.77
CA SER A 172 -14.50 18.54 6.66
C SER A 172 -14.52 20.07 6.76
N LYS A 173 -15.62 20.64 7.24
CA LYS A 173 -15.80 22.10 7.39
C LYS A 173 -14.97 22.68 8.52
N GLU A 174 -14.73 21.92 9.59
CA GLU A 174 -13.91 22.35 10.72
C GLU A 174 -12.43 22.50 10.32
N ILE A 175 -11.94 21.62 9.44
CA ILE A 175 -10.58 21.70 8.90
C ILE A 175 -10.34 22.89 7.98
N GLU A 176 -11.38 23.46 7.37
CA GLU A 176 -11.19 24.61 6.48
C GLU A 176 -10.52 25.81 7.17
N ASN A 177 -10.59 25.93 8.50
CA ASN A 177 -9.96 27.04 9.22
C ASN A 177 -8.52 26.76 9.67
N ILE A 178 -7.99 25.56 9.36
CA ILE A 178 -6.75 25.05 9.92
C ILE A 178 -5.71 24.95 8.80
N VAL A 179 -4.57 25.62 9.00
CA VAL A 179 -3.39 25.47 8.13
C VAL A 179 -2.65 24.21 8.53
N ILE A 180 -2.30 23.39 7.52
CA ILE A 180 -1.61 22.11 7.68
C ILE A 180 -0.55 21.95 6.59
N ASP A 181 0.57 21.29 6.92
CA ASP A 181 1.62 20.97 5.97
C ASP A 181 1.19 19.83 5.03
N PHE A 182 0.63 18.77 5.60
CA PHE A 182 0.27 17.57 4.85
C PHE A 182 -1.16 17.11 5.12
N LEU A 183 -1.87 16.79 4.04
CA LEU A 183 -3.10 16.01 4.08
C LEU A 183 -2.84 14.61 3.53
N ILE A 184 -3.06 13.59 4.35
CA ILE A 184 -3.05 12.19 3.91
C ILE A 184 -4.48 11.77 3.59
N ILE A 185 -4.75 11.48 2.32
CA ILE A 185 -6.07 11.03 1.87
C ILE A 185 -6.12 9.51 1.90
N THR A 186 -7.05 8.94 2.68
CA THR A 186 -7.28 7.48 2.72
C THR A 186 -8.68 7.07 2.29
N ASP A 187 -9.56 8.03 1.98
CA ASP A 187 -10.94 7.85 1.53
C ASP A 187 -11.30 8.82 0.38
N ASN A 188 -12.59 9.00 0.07
CA ASN A 188 -13.04 9.89 -1.01
C ASN A 188 -13.11 11.37 -0.60
N TYR A 189 -12.13 11.85 0.16
CA TYR A 189 -12.05 13.24 0.57
C TYR A 189 -11.31 14.09 -0.46
N SER A 190 -11.76 15.33 -0.65
CA SER A 190 -11.05 16.35 -1.42
C SER A 190 -10.90 17.62 -0.58
N SER A 191 -9.71 18.22 -0.61
CA SER A 191 -9.44 19.49 0.05
C SER A 191 -8.59 20.39 -0.83
N TYR A 192 -8.82 21.68 -0.70
CA TYR A 192 -8.15 22.73 -1.46
C TYR A 192 -7.11 23.50 -0.62
N LYS A 193 -6.98 23.23 0.69
CA LYS A 193 -6.18 24.06 1.62
C LYS A 193 -4.87 23.44 2.10
N ALA A 194 -4.65 22.14 1.90
CA ALA A 194 -3.38 21.52 2.27
C ALA A 194 -2.26 21.99 1.33
N THR A 195 -1.10 22.34 1.89
CA THR A 195 0.04 22.76 1.06
C THR A 195 0.61 21.59 0.26
N THR A 196 0.57 20.38 0.84
CA THR A 196 0.98 19.14 0.20
C THR A 196 -0.03 18.01 0.45
N ILE A 197 -0.35 17.22 -0.57
CA ILE A 197 -1.28 16.09 -0.48
C ILE A 197 -0.51 14.78 -0.68
N ILE A 198 -0.73 13.82 0.22
CA ILE A 198 -0.33 12.42 0.08
C ILE A 198 -1.60 11.61 -0.18
N ASP A 199 -1.89 11.33 -1.45
CA ASP A 199 -3.07 10.56 -1.85
C ASP A 199 -2.80 9.04 -1.73
N LEU A 200 -2.84 8.56 -0.48
CA LEU A 200 -2.55 7.16 -0.17
C LEU A 200 -3.63 6.23 -0.72
N LYS A 201 -4.89 6.68 -0.77
CA LYS A 201 -5.98 5.94 -1.42
C LYS A 201 -5.67 5.69 -2.89
N LYS A 202 -5.37 6.73 -3.66
CA LYS A 202 -5.05 6.59 -5.09
C LYS A 202 -3.83 5.72 -5.32
N PHE A 203 -2.82 5.84 -4.45
CA PHE A 203 -1.66 4.96 -4.49
C PHE A 203 -2.05 3.49 -4.31
N VAL A 204 -2.86 3.17 -3.30
CA VAL A 204 -3.35 1.80 -3.08
C VAL A 204 -4.20 1.31 -4.25
N GLU A 205 -5.06 2.15 -4.81
CA GLU A 205 -5.93 1.78 -5.93
C GLU A 205 -5.17 1.53 -7.25
N SER A 206 -4.00 2.14 -7.45
CA SER A 206 -3.28 2.14 -8.73
C SER A 206 -1.89 1.50 -8.71
N SER A 207 -1.29 1.31 -7.54
CA SER A 207 0.09 0.86 -7.37
C SER A 207 0.25 -0.21 -6.29
N TYR A 208 -0.84 -0.73 -5.73
CA TYR A 208 -0.82 -1.86 -4.81
C TYR A 208 -1.59 -3.05 -5.39
N ASP A 209 -0.99 -4.23 -5.29
CA ASP A 209 -1.63 -5.52 -5.56
C ASP A 209 -1.10 -6.51 -4.52
N PHE A 210 -2.02 -7.24 -3.89
CA PHE A 210 -1.70 -8.13 -2.79
C PHE A 210 -0.74 -9.25 -3.24
N GLU A 211 -0.97 -9.84 -4.42
CA GLU A 211 -0.13 -10.91 -4.98
C GLU A 211 1.32 -10.43 -5.16
N ALA A 212 1.51 -9.31 -5.87
CA ALA A 212 2.82 -8.73 -6.15
C ALA A 212 3.56 -8.30 -4.87
N TYR A 213 2.87 -7.67 -3.93
CA TYR A 213 3.47 -7.25 -2.66
C TYR A 213 3.77 -8.44 -1.73
N ARG A 214 2.99 -9.53 -1.79
CA ARG A 214 3.30 -10.78 -1.09
C ARG A 214 4.57 -11.40 -1.62
N ALA A 215 4.75 -11.46 -2.95
CA ALA A 215 5.99 -11.94 -3.57
C ALA A 215 7.18 -11.08 -3.12
N TYR A 216 7.06 -9.75 -3.20
CA TYR A 216 8.08 -8.82 -2.74
C TYR A 216 8.41 -8.97 -1.24
N LYS A 217 7.39 -9.01 -0.36
CA LYS A 217 7.58 -9.17 1.08
C LYS A 217 8.27 -10.50 1.40
N SER A 218 7.91 -11.56 0.68
CA SER A 218 8.56 -12.87 0.82
C SER A 218 10.03 -12.75 0.47
N PHE A 219 10.38 -12.18 -0.70
CA PHE A 219 11.76 -11.96 -1.12
C PHE A 219 12.62 -11.23 -0.06
N ILE A 220 12.12 -10.11 0.48
CA ILE A 220 12.90 -9.31 1.44
C ILE A 220 12.96 -9.91 2.84
N SER A 221 11.97 -10.71 3.26
CA SER A 221 11.96 -11.28 4.62
C SER A 221 13.07 -12.31 4.79
N TYR A 222 13.32 -13.14 3.77
CA TYR A 222 14.40 -14.12 3.83
C TYR A 222 15.79 -13.49 3.93
N LYS A 223 15.97 -12.23 3.49
CA LYS A 223 17.22 -11.48 3.70
C LYS A 223 17.50 -11.22 5.19
N ASN A 224 16.46 -11.05 6.00
CA ASN A 224 16.60 -10.62 7.40
C ASN A 224 16.72 -11.78 8.39
N ASP A 225 16.25 -12.97 8.03
CA ASP A 225 16.17 -14.12 8.93
C ASP A 225 17.42 -15.03 8.92
N ASN A 226 18.47 -14.69 8.15
CA ASN A 226 19.66 -15.54 7.91
C ASN A 226 19.34 -16.96 7.42
N ASN A 227 18.14 -17.18 6.87
CA ASN A 227 17.75 -18.46 6.30
C ASN A 227 18.48 -18.68 4.96
N THR A 228 19.07 -19.85 4.77
CA THR A 228 19.59 -20.26 3.47
C THR A 228 18.39 -20.58 2.56
N ILE A 229 18.25 -19.83 1.47
CA ILE A 229 17.26 -20.10 0.42
C ILE A 229 17.89 -21.09 -0.56
N ASN A 230 17.20 -22.17 -0.88
CA ASN A 230 17.65 -23.14 -1.88
C ASN A 230 17.17 -22.79 -3.28
N GLY A 231 15.99 -22.18 -3.41
CA GLY A 231 15.49 -21.82 -4.73
C GLY A 231 14.38 -20.79 -4.77
N PHE A 232 14.07 -20.39 -5.99
CA PHE A 232 12.98 -19.46 -6.27
C PHE A 232 12.07 -20.00 -7.37
N VAL A 233 10.83 -19.54 -7.39
CA VAL A 233 9.89 -19.71 -8.49
C VAL A 233 9.60 -18.33 -9.09
N THR A 234 9.59 -18.22 -10.41
CA THR A 234 9.09 -17.04 -11.12
C THR A 234 8.11 -17.47 -12.21
N GLY A 235 7.20 -16.60 -12.62
CA GLY A 235 6.28 -16.84 -13.72
C GLY A 235 4.90 -16.25 -13.51
N LEU A 236 3.94 -16.73 -14.30
CA LEU A 236 2.53 -16.32 -14.29
C LEU A 236 1.72 -16.99 -13.16
N SER A 237 0.43 -16.66 -13.10
CA SER A 237 -0.58 -17.22 -12.18
C SER A 237 -0.51 -18.74 -12.03
N TYR A 238 -0.21 -19.47 -13.12
CA TYR A 238 -0.04 -20.92 -13.12
C TYR A 238 1.01 -21.40 -12.10
N ALA A 239 2.17 -20.75 -12.06
CA ALA A 239 3.23 -21.08 -11.11
C ALA A 239 2.97 -20.47 -9.72
N GLU A 240 2.27 -19.32 -9.66
CA GLU A 240 1.88 -18.69 -8.40
C GLU A 240 0.98 -19.59 -7.57
N VAL A 241 -0.09 -20.14 -8.18
CA VAL A 241 -1.05 -21.02 -7.48
C VAL A 241 -0.63 -22.49 -7.52
N GLY A 242 0.14 -22.89 -8.53
CA GLY A 242 0.48 -24.29 -8.76
C GLY A 242 1.54 -24.85 -7.82
N ILE A 243 2.40 -24.02 -7.23
CA ILE A 243 3.49 -24.49 -6.38
C ILE A 243 3.23 -24.12 -4.92
N ASP A 244 2.98 -25.13 -4.09
CA ASP A 244 2.93 -25.01 -2.64
C ASP A 244 4.33 -25.18 -2.06
N ILE A 245 5.06 -24.08 -1.90
CA ILE A 245 6.44 -24.08 -1.41
C ILE A 245 6.67 -24.85 -0.10
N LYS A 246 5.64 -25.05 0.73
CA LYS A 246 5.75 -25.84 1.97
C LYS A 246 5.95 -27.33 1.71
N GLU A 247 5.48 -27.82 0.57
CA GLU A 247 5.62 -29.22 0.16
C GLU A 247 7.00 -29.49 -0.49
N LEU A 248 7.84 -28.47 -0.66
CA LEU A 248 9.22 -28.59 -1.16
C LEU A 248 10.25 -28.83 -0.03
N GLU A 249 9.86 -28.82 1.24
CA GLU A 249 10.76 -29.17 2.36
C GLU A 249 11.54 -30.46 2.09
N PRO A 250 12.88 -30.51 2.28
CA PRO A 250 13.70 -29.55 3.03
C PRO A 250 14.22 -28.35 2.22
N TYR A 251 13.84 -28.19 0.94
CA TYR A 251 14.27 -27.04 0.14
C TYR A 251 13.49 -25.80 0.56
N ASN A 252 14.20 -24.79 1.06
CA ASN A 252 13.64 -23.47 1.34
C ASN A 252 13.42 -22.71 0.04
N VAL A 253 12.17 -22.54 -0.38
CA VAL A 253 11.83 -21.93 -1.68
C VAL A 253 10.91 -20.73 -1.52
N VAL A 254 11.17 -19.68 -2.29
CA VAL A 254 10.32 -18.49 -2.35
C VAL A 254 9.59 -18.42 -3.69
N ASN A 255 8.27 -18.22 -3.66
CA ASN A 255 7.48 -18.03 -4.87
C ASN A 255 7.34 -16.54 -5.22
N LEU A 256 7.95 -16.14 -6.33
CA LEU A 256 7.90 -14.80 -6.93
C LEU A 256 7.06 -14.77 -8.22
N ALA A 257 6.35 -15.86 -8.54
CA ALA A 257 5.38 -15.86 -9.60
C ALA A 257 4.15 -15.03 -9.19
N VAL A 258 3.60 -14.28 -10.14
CA VAL A 258 2.47 -13.38 -9.92
C VAL A 258 1.53 -13.46 -11.13
N SER A 259 0.22 -13.41 -10.88
CA SER A 259 -0.78 -13.34 -11.93
C SER A 259 -0.47 -12.24 -12.93
N SER A 260 -0.47 -12.60 -14.22
CA SER A 260 -0.15 -11.71 -15.36
C SER A 260 1.30 -11.20 -15.43
N GLN A 261 2.23 -11.73 -14.65
CA GLN A 261 3.67 -11.45 -14.80
C GLN A 261 4.21 -11.97 -16.14
N ASP A 262 4.88 -11.13 -16.93
CA ASP A 262 5.53 -11.56 -18.17
C ASP A 262 7.03 -11.89 -17.95
N LEU A 263 7.67 -12.42 -19.00
CA LEU A 263 9.09 -12.79 -18.94
C LEU A 263 10.01 -11.61 -18.61
N TYR A 264 9.59 -10.38 -18.94
CA TYR A 264 10.34 -9.18 -18.56
C TYR A 264 10.46 -9.06 -17.04
N TYR A 265 9.35 -9.19 -16.31
CA TYR A 265 9.36 -9.12 -14.85
C TYR A 265 9.94 -10.37 -14.20
N ASP A 266 9.84 -11.55 -14.84
CA ASP A 266 10.63 -12.73 -14.44
C ASP A 266 12.13 -12.40 -14.45
N TYR A 267 12.61 -11.72 -15.49
CA TYR A 267 14.01 -11.31 -15.58
C TYR A 267 14.39 -10.28 -14.51
N GLN A 268 13.52 -9.34 -14.15
CA GLN A 268 13.81 -8.39 -13.07
C GLN A 268 13.94 -9.10 -11.71
N TRP A 269 13.08 -10.08 -11.41
CA TRP A 269 13.23 -10.89 -10.21
C TRP A 269 14.55 -11.66 -10.20
N VAL A 270 14.92 -12.27 -11.32
CA VAL A 270 16.19 -13.02 -11.44
C VAL A 270 17.41 -12.12 -11.23
N LYS A 271 17.43 -10.89 -11.76
CA LYS A 271 18.51 -9.93 -11.47
C LYS A 271 18.63 -9.63 -9.99
N LEU A 272 17.50 -9.29 -9.35
CA LEU A 272 17.45 -8.97 -7.94
C LEU A 272 17.90 -10.16 -7.07
N LEU A 273 17.48 -11.36 -7.43
CA LEU A 273 17.86 -12.60 -6.78
C LEU A 273 19.37 -12.81 -6.84
N VAL A 274 19.96 -12.78 -8.03
CA VAL A 274 21.40 -13.02 -8.25
C VAL A 274 22.26 -12.00 -7.50
N GLU A 275 21.81 -10.75 -7.39
CA GLU A 275 22.54 -9.72 -6.65
C GLU A 275 22.46 -9.85 -5.13
N LYS A 276 21.44 -10.52 -4.60
CA LYS A 276 21.10 -10.48 -3.16
C LYS A 276 21.20 -11.82 -2.45
N GLN A 277 21.12 -12.93 -3.18
CA GLN A 277 20.98 -14.27 -2.62
C GLN A 277 21.81 -15.28 -3.42
N ASN A 278 22.36 -16.27 -2.72
CA ASN A 278 22.94 -17.46 -3.33
C ASN A 278 21.90 -18.57 -3.24
N VAL A 279 21.48 -19.12 -4.38
CA VAL A 279 20.51 -20.22 -4.45
C VAL A 279 20.98 -21.31 -5.39
N ASP A 280 20.43 -22.51 -5.23
CA ASP A 280 20.82 -23.69 -5.98
C ASP A 280 20.06 -23.80 -7.30
N PHE A 281 18.78 -23.40 -7.32
CA PHE A 281 17.92 -23.52 -8.50
C PHE A 281 16.85 -22.42 -8.61
N VAL A 282 16.33 -22.25 -9.84
CA VAL A 282 15.15 -21.42 -10.11
C VAL A 282 14.19 -22.16 -11.03
N PHE A 283 12.94 -22.30 -10.60
CA PHE A 283 11.84 -22.68 -11.48
C PHE A 283 11.37 -21.47 -12.27
N VAL A 284 11.51 -21.52 -13.60
CA VAL A 284 11.00 -20.51 -14.53
C VAL A 284 9.69 -21.03 -15.12
N GLY A 285 8.58 -20.57 -14.57
CA GLY A 285 7.22 -20.93 -14.94
C GLY A 285 6.82 -20.32 -16.27
N LEU A 286 6.55 -21.18 -17.25
CA LEU A 286 6.07 -20.84 -18.58
C LEU A 286 4.64 -21.33 -18.77
N SER A 287 3.89 -20.61 -19.59
CA SER A 287 2.70 -21.11 -20.27
C SER A 287 3.03 -21.27 -21.75
N TYR A 288 2.20 -22.03 -22.46
CA TYR A 288 2.43 -22.24 -23.90
C TYR A 288 2.39 -20.93 -24.70
N TYR A 289 1.72 -19.88 -24.19
CA TYR A 289 1.65 -18.57 -24.83
C TYR A 289 2.66 -17.55 -24.26
N SER A 290 3.61 -17.98 -23.41
CA SER A 290 4.55 -17.06 -22.73
C SER A 290 5.37 -16.23 -23.70
N PHE A 291 5.74 -16.76 -24.87
CA PHE A 291 6.51 -15.99 -25.85
C PHE A 291 5.67 -14.90 -26.52
N GLU A 292 4.36 -15.12 -26.65
CA GLU A 292 3.41 -14.18 -27.24
C GLU A 292 2.85 -13.18 -26.21
N TYR A 293 3.15 -13.34 -24.93
CA TYR A 293 2.59 -12.51 -23.86
C TYR A 293 3.47 -11.31 -23.53
N ASP A 294 2.84 -10.15 -23.41
CA ASP A 294 3.48 -8.89 -23.04
C ASP A 294 2.53 -8.16 -22.08
N LEU A 295 2.98 -7.95 -20.84
CA LEU A 295 2.15 -7.32 -19.82
C LEU A 295 1.75 -5.90 -20.26
N SER A 296 2.66 -5.17 -20.92
CA SER A 296 2.44 -3.79 -21.37
C SER A 296 1.34 -3.66 -22.45
N LYS A 297 1.08 -4.75 -23.18
CA LYS A 297 0.03 -4.83 -24.21
C LYS A 297 -1.25 -5.49 -23.71
N SER A 298 -1.27 -5.96 -22.46
CA SER A 298 -2.41 -6.68 -21.89
C SER A 298 -3.39 -5.73 -21.18
N SER A 299 -4.58 -6.25 -20.85
CA SER A 299 -5.53 -5.54 -19.99
C SER A 299 -5.01 -5.33 -18.56
N MET A 300 -3.92 -6.01 -18.17
CA MET A 300 -3.31 -5.93 -16.85
C MET A 300 -2.07 -5.03 -16.83
N ARG A 301 -1.85 -4.21 -17.87
CA ARG A 301 -0.69 -3.31 -17.96
C ARG A 301 -0.47 -2.40 -16.76
N ASP A 302 -1.53 -2.09 -16.00
CA ASP A 302 -1.42 -1.26 -14.80
C ASP A 302 -0.62 -1.95 -13.68
N LYS A 303 -0.45 -3.28 -13.72
CA LYS A 303 0.50 -4.01 -12.85
C LYS A 303 1.94 -3.50 -13.02
N MET A 304 2.30 -2.87 -14.14
CA MET A 304 3.60 -2.20 -14.31
C MET A 304 3.83 -1.11 -13.26
N LYS A 305 2.79 -0.32 -12.91
CA LYS A 305 2.87 0.70 -11.85
C LYS A 305 3.17 0.06 -10.50
N ILE A 306 2.60 -1.12 -10.27
CA ILE A 306 2.78 -1.89 -9.03
C ILE A 306 4.24 -2.33 -8.90
N TYR A 307 4.84 -2.91 -9.94
CA TYR A 307 6.26 -3.24 -9.89
C TYR A 307 7.14 -2.02 -9.66
N SER A 308 6.85 -0.87 -10.30
CA SER A 308 7.60 0.37 -10.05
C SER A 308 7.50 0.89 -8.61
N SER A 309 6.50 0.41 -7.85
CA SER A 309 6.31 0.79 -6.45
C SER A 309 7.27 0.08 -5.49
N PHE A 310 7.95 -1.00 -5.89
CA PHE A 310 8.93 -1.68 -5.03
C PHE A 310 10.19 -2.21 -5.73
N LEU A 311 10.23 -2.28 -7.07
CA LEU A 311 11.42 -2.66 -7.84
C LEU A 311 12.24 -1.44 -8.27
N GLU A 312 13.09 -0.91 -7.38
CA GLU A 312 13.88 0.31 -7.64
C GLU A 312 14.90 0.19 -8.79
N GLN A 313 15.30 -1.03 -9.15
CA GLN A 313 16.27 -1.30 -10.23
C GLN A 313 15.63 -1.30 -11.62
N GLU A 314 14.31 -1.33 -11.69
CA GLU A 314 13.59 -1.27 -12.95
C GLU A 314 13.54 0.21 -13.35
N THR A 315 14.44 0.67 -14.23
CA THR A 315 14.53 2.09 -14.61
C THR A 315 13.80 2.43 -15.90
N GLU A 316 13.33 1.43 -16.66
CA GLU A 316 12.79 1.62 -18.02
C GLU A 316 11.26 1.80 -18.03
N ARG A 317 10.57 1.27 -17.03
CA ARG A 317 9.10 1.25 -16.89
C ARG A 317 8.63 1.85 -15.56
N ILE A 318 9.45 2.70 -14.91
CA ILE A 318 9.06 3.46 -13.72
C ILE A 318 7.87 4.35 -14.05
N SER A 319 6.84 4.28 -13.19
CA SER A 319 5.73 5.22 -13.21
C SER A 319 6.16 6.55 -12.55
N PRO A 320 6.21 7.69 -13.29
CA PRO A 320 6.58 8.98 -12.70
C PRO A 320 5.63 9.41 -11.58
N GLU A 321 4.35 9.02 -11.68
CA GLU A 321 3.33 9.24 -10.65
C GLU A 321 3.69 8.50 -9.35
N THR A 322 4.15 7.26 -9.46
CA THR A 322 4.54 6.42 -8.31
C THR A 322 5.81 6.95 -7.66
N GLU A 323 6.77 7.43 -8.46
CA GLU A 323 8.00 8.06 -7.95
C GLU A 323 7.69 9.38 -7.22
N LEU A 324 6.89 10.25 -7.83
CA LEU A 324 6.46 11.50 -7.21
C LEU A 324 5.73 11.24 -5.89
N PHE A 325 4.81 10.26 -5.88
CA PHE A 325 4.13 9.85 -4.65
C PHE A 325 5.14 9.46 -3.56
N LYS A 326 6.11 8.58 -3.86
CA LYS A 326 7.15 8.16 -2.90
C LYS A 326 7.97 9.34 -2.39
N GLN A 327 8.37 10.27 -3.27
CA GLN A 327 9.13 11.46 -2.87
C GLN A 327 8.37 12.33 -1.87
N VAL A 328 7.06 12.52 -2.09
CA VAL A 328 6.20 13.28 -1.16
C VAL A 328 5.95 12.48 0.12
N ALA A 329 5.59 11.20 0.00
CA ALA A 329 5.31 10.31 1.12
C ALA A 329 6.51 10.18 2.06
N ASN A 330 7.75 10.10 1.54
CA ASN A 330 8.97 10.00 2.34
C ASN A 330 9.25 11.20 3.25
N LYS A 331 8.57 12.35 3.03
CA LYS A 331 8.63 13.51 3.93
C LYS A 331 7.89 13.26 5.25
N VAL A 332 6.95 12.31 5.28
CA VAL A 332 6.07 12.04 6.43
C VAL A 332 6.18 10.60 6.90
N PHE A 333 6.25 9.64 5.98
CA PHE A 333 6.31 8.22 6.28
C PHE A 333 7.73 7.72 6.59
N LYS A 334 7.77 6.57 7.26
CA LYS A 334 8.98 5.77 7.45
C LYS A 334 9.52 5.30 6.11
N TYR A 335 10.82 5.11 6.00
CA TYR A 335 11.46 4.69 4.75
C TYR A 335 10.89 3.38 4.19
N ASN A 336 10.53 2.42 5.05
CA ASN A 336 9.96 1.13 4.68
C ASN A 336 8.41 1.11 4.67
N PHE A 337 7.75 2.25 4.46
CA PHE A 337 6.28 2.35 4.55
C PHE A 337 5.54 1.40 3.60
N ILE A 338 6.11 1.08 2.44
CA ILE A 338 5.57 0.11 1.46
C ILE A 338 5.40 -1.27 2.11
N GLU A 339 6.39 -1.70 2.90
CA GLU A 339 6.37 -2.97 3.60
C GLU A 339 5.37 -2.97 4.75
N ILE A 340 5.28 -1.85 5.48
CA ILE A 340 4.33 -1.68 6.57
C ILE A 340 2.89 -1.63 6.03
N LEU A 341 2.69 -0.99 4.87
CA LEU A 341 1.39 -0.91 4.20
C LEU A 341 0.90 -2.31 3.80
N TYR A 342 1.80 -3.15 3.27
CA TYR A 342 1.49 -4.56 3.06
C TYR A 342 1.09 -5.27 4.35
N ASP A 343 1.84 -5.09 5.45
CA ASP A 343 1.52 -5.73 6.73
C ASP A 343 0.15 -5.31 7.28
N ILE A 344 -0.32 -4.09 6.96
CA ILE A 344 -1.68 -3.62 7.29
C ILE A 344 -2.74 -4.30 6.40
N LEU A 345 -2.49 -4.34 5.08
CA LEU A 345 -3.48 -4.78 4.09
C LEU A 345 -3.55 -6.31 3.90
N LYS A 346 -2.49 -7.05 4.28
CA LYS A 346 -2.40 -8.50 4.05
C LYS A 346 -3.52 -9.29 4.71
N VAL A 347 -4.05 -8.82 5.85
CA VAL A 347 -5.15 -9.50 6.57
C VAL A 347 -6.37 -9.70 5.67
N VAL A 348 -6.67 -8.71 4.83
CA VAL A 348 -7.79 -8.79 3.87
C VAL A 348 -7.39 -9.66 2.68
N GLY A 349 -6.18 -9.48 2.16
CA GLY A 349 -5.68 -10.21 0.99
C GLY A 349 -5.53 -11.71 1.21
N GLU A 350 -5.00 -12.14 2.36
CA GLU A 350 -4.80 -13.55 2.71
C GLU A 350 -6.13 -14.30 2.80
N SER A 351 -7.12 -13.70 3.46
CA SER A 351 -8.47 -14.28 3.56
C SER A 351 -9.13 -14.45 2.20
N TRP A 352 -9.03 -13.44 1.32
CA TRP A 352 -9.53 -13.54 -0.04
C TRP A 352 -8.78 -14.62 -0.84
N TRP A 353 -7.45 -14.62 -0.77
CA TRP A 353 -6.60 -15.57 -1.50
C TRP A 353 -6.88 -17.01 -1.12
N ASP A 354 -6.94 -17.31 0.18
CA ASP A 354 -7.19 -18.65 0.68
C ASP A 354 -8.56 -19.17 0.22
N ASN A 355 -9.58 -18.33 0.23
CA ASN A 355 -10.90 -18.67 -0.31
C ASN A 355 -10.84 -18.89 -1.81
N TYR A 356 -10.10 -18.05 -2.54
CA TYR A 356 -9.98 -18.11 -3.99
C TYR A 356 -9.38 -19.44 -4.47
N VAL A 357 -8.20 -19.81 -3.97
CA VAL A 357 -7.45 -21.00 -4.42
C VAL A 357 -7.96 -22.33 -3.83
N SER A 358 -8.83 -22.29 -2.81
CA SER A 358 -9.45 -23.50 -2.22
C SER A 358 -10.70 -23.95 -2.97
N GLN A 359 -11.15 -23.21 -3.98
CA GLN A 359 -12.32 -23.57 -4.76
C GLN A 359 -12.10 -24.84 -5.58
N LYS A 360 -13.21 -25.47 -5.96
CA LYS A 360 -13.23 -26.55 -6.94
C LYS A 360 -13.85 -26.06 -8.23
N MET A 361 -13.29 -26.50 -9.35
CA MET A 361 -13.80 -26.21 -10.68
C MET A 361 -15.28 -26.61 -10.80
N LYS A 362 -16.11 -25.65 -11.16
CA LYS A 362 -17.56 -25.81 -11.36
C LYS A 362 -17.85 -26.03 -12.84
N LYS A 363 -19.10 -26.39 -13.15
CA LYS A 363 -19.57 -26.60 -14.52
C LYS A 363 -19.34 -25.36 -15.41
N ASN A 364 -19.63 -24.16 -14.90
CA ASN A 364 -19.42 -22.93 -15.66
C ASN A 364 -17.93 -22.71 -16.00
N ASP A 365 -17.02 -23.06 -15.09
CA ASP A 365 -15.58 -22.95 -15.34
C ASP A 365 -15.15 -23.90 -16.47
N MET A 366 -15.69 -25.13 -16.49
CA MET A 366 -15.47 -26.10 -17.57
C MET A 366 -15.97 -25.58 -18.92
N GLU A 367 -17.13 -24.92 -18.95
CA GLU A 367 -17.72 -24.33 -20.16
C GLU A 367 -16.87 -23.13 -20.64
N MET A 368 -16.35 -22.31 -19.73
CA MET A 368 -15.47 -21.18 -20.03
C MET A 368 -14.07 -21.59 -20.51
N GLY A 369 -13.60 -22.80 -20.20
CA GLY A 369 -12.25 -23.26 -20.54
C GLY A 369 -11.88 -23.09 -22.02
N LYS A 370 -12.84 -23.30 -22.93
CA LYS A 370 -12.67 -23.07 -24.37
C LYS A 370 -12.40 -21.60 -24.69
N ASP A 371 -13.17 -20.69 -24.11
CA ASP A 371 -13.06 -19.25 -24.37
C ASP A 371 -11.75 -18.68 -23.82
N ILE A 372 -11.33 -19.15 -22.64
CA ILE A 372 -10.03 -18.80 -22.05
C ILE A 372 -8.90 -19.28 -22.98
N ALA A 373 -8.94 -20.54 -23.44
CA ALA A 373 -7.93 -21.09 -24.36
C ALA A 373 -7.85 -20.28 -25.67
N TYR A 374 -8.98 -19.90 -26.25
CA TYR A 374 -9.02 -19.08 -27.46
C TYR A 374 -8.50 -17.67 -27.24
N LYS A 375 -8.89 -17.01 -26.15
CA LYS A 375 -8.33 -15.72 -25.76
C LYS A 375 -6.81 -15.83 -25.62
N ASP A 376 -6.32 -16.87 -24.95
CA ASP A 376 -4.90 -17.04 -24.74
C ASP A 376 -4.12 -17.29 -26.02
N CYS A 377 -4.68 -18.08 -26.94
CA CYS A 377 -4.10 -18.39 -28.24
C CYS A 377 -4.22 -17.26 -29.28
N SER A 378 -5.09 -16.27 -29.04
CA SER A 378 -5.28 -15.12 -29.94
C SER A 378 -4.13 -14.12 -29.89
N LYS A 379 -3.25 -14.21 -28.89
CA LYS A 379 -2.05 -13.38 -28.79
C LYS A 379 -1.16 -13.62 -30.02
N ASN A 380 -0.83 -12.56 -30.73
CA ASN A 380 -0.04 -12.63 -31.96
C ASN A 380 0.77 -11.35 -32.13
N TYR A 381 1.90 -11.29 -31.43
CA TYR A 381 2.81 -10.15 -31.46
C TYR A 381 4.22 -10.65 -31.85
N PRO A 382 4.56 -10.72 -33.15
CA PRO A 382 5.83 -11.33 -33.60
C PRO A 382 7.08 -10.71 -32.98
N ASN A 383 7.09 -9.39 -32.77
CA ASN A 383 8.21 -8.72 -32.11
C ASN A 383 8.33 -9.11 -30.63
N THR A 384 7.19 -9.27 -29.93
CA THR A 384 7.17 -9.77 -28.54
C THR A 384 7.72 -11.19 -28.48
N VAL A 385 7.42 -12.05 -29.46
CA VAL A 385 7.97 -13.41 -29.51
C VAL A 385 9.50 -13.38 -29.57
N LEU A 386 10.06 -12.56 -30.47
CA LEU A 386 11.52 -12.42 -30.57
C LEU A 386 12.13 -11.85 -29.28
N GLU A 387 11.52 -10.81 -28.72
CA GLU A 387 11.95 -10.19 -27.47
C GLU A 387 11.93 -11.19 -26.29
N ASN A 388 10.84 -11.91 -26.11
CA ASN A 388 10.66 -12.85 -25.01
C ASN A 388 11.55 -14.08 -25.12
N ILE A 389 11.84 -14.55 -26.34
CA ILE A 389 12.87 -15.57 -26.55
C ILE A 389 14.21 -15.05 -26.01
N GLU A 390 14.62 -13.84 -26.40
CA GLU A 390 15.88 -13.25 -25.92
C GLU A 390 15.88 -12.99 -24.41
N ILE A 391 14.76 -12.57 -23.83
CA ILE A 391 14.62 -12.42 -22.37
C ILE A 391 14.81 -13.76 -21.67
N LEU A 392 14.16 -14.83 -22.12
CA LEU A 392 14.34 -16.16 -21.52
C LEU A 392 15.79 -16.66 -21.63
N ARG A 393 16.45 -16.41 -22.77
CA ARG A 393 17.88 -16.71 -22.94
C ARG A 393 18.74 -15.92 -21.95
N LYS A 394 18.43 -14.64 -21.71
CA LYS A 394 19.13 -13.80 -20.70
C LYS A 394 18.91 -14.32 -19.28
N ILE A 395 17.68 -14.70 -18.93
CA ILE A 395 17.36 -15.33 -17.64
C ILE A 395 18.25 -16.56 -17.43
N ILE A 396 18.23 -17.50 -18.38
CA ILE A 396 19.00 -18.75 -18.29
C ILE A 396 20.50 -18.47 -18.19
N SER A 397 21.02 -17.59 -19.05
CA SER A 397 22.45 -17.24 -19.07
C SER A 397 22.89 -16.63 -17.74
N LEU A 398 22.08 -15.73 -17.17
CA LEU A 398 22.38 -15.06 -15.90
C LEU A 398 22.36 -16.04 -14.72
N LEU A 399 21.40 -16.98 -14.71
CA LEU A 399 21.35 -18.02 -13.69
C LEU A 399 22.57 -18.94 -13.77
N GLN A 400 22.86 -19.48 -14.95
CA GLN A 400 23.98 -20.42 -15.15
C GLN A 400 25.34 -19.78 -14.90
N SER A 401 25.55 -18.52 -15.28
CA SER A 401 26.82 -17.82 -15.00
C SER A 401 27.07 -17.59 -13.51
N ASN A 402 26.02 -17.68 -12.69
CA ASN A 402 26.08 -17.62 -11.23
C ASN A 402 25.97 -19.01 -10.57
N ASN A 403 26.16 -20.09 -11.35
CA ASN A 403 26.06 -21.48 -10.90
C ASN A 403 24.68 -21.87 -10.33
N ILE A 404 23.62 -21.17 -10.75
CA ILE A 404 22.23 -21.48 -10.37
C ILE A 404 21.62 -22.34 -11.47
N LYS A 405 20.96 -23.44 -11.11
CA LYS A 405 20.29 -24.32 -12.09
C LYS A 405 18.92 -23.77 -12.52
N PRO A 406 18.75 -23.29 -13.76
CA PRO A 406 17.43 -22.96 -14.29
C PRO A 406 16.65 -24.24 -14.63
N ILE A 407 15.37 -24.29 -14.25
CA ILE A 407 14.45 -25.37 -14.56
C ILE A 407 13.22 -24.75 -15.22
N LEU A 408 13.00 -25.03 -16.50
CA LEU A 408 11.81 -24.55 -17.21
C LEU A 408 10.62 -25.42 -16.81
N LEU A 409 9.49 -24.78 -16.52
CA LEU A 409 8.34 -25.47 -15.95
C LEU A 409 7.04 -25.05 -16.63
N VAL A 410 6.23 -26.01 -17.08
CA VAL A 410 4.86 -25.77 -17.52
C VAL A 410 3.89 -26.52 -16.62
N CYS A 411 3.01 -25.77 -15.97
CA CYS A 411 2.03 -26.31 -15.04
C CYS A 411 0.96 -27.12 -15.77
N PRO A 412 0.37 -28.13 -15.10
CA PRO A 412 -0.76 -28.87 -15.66
C PRO A 412 -2.00 -27.99 -15.81
N THR A 413 -2.81 -28.29 -16.82
CA THR A 413 -4.09 -27.63 -17.07
C THR A 413 -5.20 -28.67 -17.26
N SER A 414 -6.47 -28.25 -17.12
CA SER A 414 -7.57 -29.21 -17.28
C SER A 414 -7.82 -29.54 -18.75
N LYS A 415 -8.43 -30.71 -18.99
CA LYS A 415 -8.89 -31.13 -20.33
C LYS A 415 -9.89 -30.17 -20.97
N TYR A 416 -10.55 -29.32 -20.17
CA TYR A 416 -11.49 -28.32 -20.65
C TYR A 416 -10.79 -27.08 -21.23
N TYR A 417 -9.48 -26.96 -21.00
CA TYR A 417 -8.63 -25.90 -21.54
C TYR A 417 -7.70 -26.42 -22.63
N TYR A 418 -6.80 -27.39 -22.33
CA TYR A 418 -5.74 -27.77 -23.28
C TYR A 418 -6.25 -28.39 -24.59
N LYS A 419 -7.45 -28.98 -24.60
CA LYS A 419 -8.08 -29.55 -25.81
C LYS A 419 -8.43 -28.49 -26.86
N PHE A 420 -8.68 -27.26 -26.44
CA PHE A 420 -9.01 -26.15 -27.34
C PHE A 420 -7.82 -25.25 -27.66
N PHE A 421 -6.65 -25.58 -27.12
CA PHE A 421 -5.46 -24.79 -27.28
C PHE A 421 -4.89 -24.92 -28.71
N SER A 422 -4.53 -23.80 -29.32
CA SER A 422 -4.15 -23.70 -30.73
C SER A 422 -2.91 -24.52 -31.06
N GLN A 423 -3.01 -25.34 -32.11
CA GLN A 423 -1.88 -26.11 -32.62
C GLN A 423 -0.69 -25.22 -33.00
N ARG A 424 -0.95 -24.02 -33.55
CA ARG A 424 0.10 -23.03 -33.87
C ARG A 424 0.95 -22.71 -32.65
N ILE A 425 0.31 -22.29 -31.55
CA ILE A 425 1.01 -21.89 -30.32
C ILE A 425 1.75 -23.11 -29.72
N LYS A 426 1.15 -24.31 -29.74
CA LYS A 426 1.83 -25.54 -29.27
C LYS A 426 3.11 -25.82 -30.04
N GLU A 427 3.08 -25.68 -31.36
CA GLU A 427 4.24 -25.92 -32.23
C GLU A 427 5.31 -24.85 -32.06
N GLU A 428 4.92 -23.58 -31.99
CA GLU A 428 5.81 -22.45 -31.74
C GLU A 428 6.52 -22.58 -30.39
N PHE A 429 5.76 -22.87 -29.32
CA PHE A 429 6.31 -23.09 -27.98
C PHE A 429 7.33 -24.25 -27.96
N LYS A 430 6.95 -25.43 -28.50
CA LYS A 430 7.84 -26.61 -28.56
C LYS A 430 9.09 -26.37 -29.38
N LYS A 431 8.97 -25.64 -30.50
CA LYS A 431 10.12 -25.26 -31.34
C LYS A 431 11.08 -24.35 -30.57
N ASN A 432 10.56 -23.32 -29.93
CA ASN A 432 11.37 -22.32 -29.23
C ASN A 432 12.04 -22.91 -27.98
N THR A 433 11.28 -23.60 -27.13
CA THR A 433 11.82 -24.30 -25.95
C THR A 433 12.78 -25.41 -26.33
N GLY A 434 12.47 -26.21 -27.35
CA GLY A 434 13.37 -27.26 -27.83
C GLY A 434 14.71 -26.74 -28.36
N LYS A 435 14.74 -25.53 -28.94
CA LYS A 435 15.99 -24.85 -29.29
C LYS A 435 16.74 -24.37 -28.05
N ILE A 436 16.04 -23.71 -27.12
CA ILE A 436 16.63 -23.18 -25.88
C ILE A 436 17.22 -24.30 -25.01
N SER A 437 16.50 -25.40 -24.81
CA SER A 437 16.99 -26.57 -24.06
C SER A 437 18.24 -27.17 -24.67
N LYS A 438 18.39 -27.16 -26.00
CA LYS A 438 19.61 -27.63 -26.68
C LYS A 438 20.77 -26.64 -26.51
N ASP A 439 20.50 -25.35 -26.69
CA ASP A 439 21.52 -24.30 -26.64
C ASP A 439 22.13 -24.15 -25.23
N PHE A 440 21.31 -24.33 -24.18
CA PHE A 440 21.71 -24.08 -22.80
C PHE A 440 21.75 -25.34 -21.91
N GLN A 441 21.35 -26.50 -22.41
CA GLN A 441 21.25 -27.74 -21.63
C GLN A 441 20.38 -27.58 -20.37
N VAL A 442 19.19 -27.02 -20.55
CA VAL A 442 18.22 -26.79 -19.46
C VAL A 442 17.08 -27.80 -19.51
N ASP A 443 16.66 -28.25 -18.34
CA ASP A 443 15.54 -29.17 -18.18
C ASP A 443 14.21 -28.43 -18.41
N LEU A 444 13.28 -29.10 -19.10
CA LEU A 444 11.90 -28.66 -19.27
C LEU A 444 10.96 -29.72 -18.69
N ILE A 445 10.26 -29.36 -17.62
CA ILE A 445 9.19 -30.17 -17.04
C ILE A 445 7.87 -29.65 -17.61
N ASP A 446 7.32 -30.35 -18.60
CA ASP A 446 6.06 -29.98 -19.25
C ASP A 446 4.94 -30.93 -18.83
N LEU A 447 4.01 -30.44 -18.01
CA LEU A 447 2.83 -31.18 -17.57
C LEU A 447 1.53 -30.64 -18.14
N PHE A 448 1.58 -29.77 -19.16
CA PHE A 448 0.42 -29.02 -19.68
C PHE A 448 -0.80 -29.90 -19.98
N GLU A 449 -0.57 -31.06 -20.60
CA GLU A 449 -1.61 -32.06 -20.98
C GLU A 449 -1.55 -33.32 -20.10
N SER A 450 -0.98 -33.25 -18.89
CA SER A 450 -0.76 -34.42 -18.04
C SER A 450 -2.06 -35.05 -17.56
N GLU A 451 -2.27 -36.32 -17.92
CA GLU A 451 -3.41 -37.14 -17.44
C GLU A 451 -3.31 -37.50 -15.95
N SER A 452 -2.20 -37.15 -15.30
CA SER A 452 -2.05 -37.36 -13.85
C SER A 452 -2.98 -36.46 -13.05
N PHE A 453 -3.56 -35.40 -13.63
CA PHE A 453 -4.42 -34.43 -12.93
C PHE A 453 -5.89 -34.60 -13.32
N GLY A 454 -6.75 -34.74 -12.30
CA GLY A 454 -8.19 -34.89 -12.48
C GLY A 454 -8.94 -33.58 -12.23
N ASP A 455 -10.23 -33.54 -12.55
CA ASP A 455 -11.05 -32.31 -12.44
C ASP A 455 -11.08 -31.72 -11.00
N ASN A 456 -10.89 -32.56 -9.97
CA ASN A 456 -10.82 -32.14 -8.56
C ASN A 456 -9.51 -31.44 -8.18
N ASP A 457 -8.48 -31.48 -9.02
CA ASP A 457 -7.18 -30.83 -8.79
C ASP A 457 -7.19 -29.34 -9.20
N PHE A 458 -8.29 -28.84 -9.75
CA PHE A 458 -8.41 -27.49 -10.31
C PHE A 458 -9.48 -26.64 -9.62
N TYR A 459 -9.26 -25.33 -9.52
CA TYR A 459 -10.31 -24.38 -9.11
C TYR A 459 -11.02 -23.74 -10.32
N ASP A 460 -10.36 -23.66 -11.47
CA ASP A 460 -10.93 -23.26 -12.77
C ASP A 460 -10.37 -24.14 -13.91
N ALA A 461 -10.72 -23.87 -15.17
CA ALA A 461 -10.26 -24.71 -16.29
C ALA A 461 -8.75 -24.70 -16.55
N SER A 462 -8.02 -23.71 -16.04
CA SER A 462 -6.60 -23.45 -16.32
C SER A 462 -5.69 -23.55 -15.09
N HIS A 463 -6.22 -23.45 -13.87
CA HIS A 463 -5.43 -23.30 -12.64
C HIS A 463 -5.72 -24.36 -11.58
N LEU A 464 -4.65 -24.84 -10.96
CA LEU A 464 -4.71 -25.80 -9.87
C LEU A 464 -5.29 -25.19 -8.59
N ASN A 465 -6.07 -25.96 -7.85
CA ASN A 465 -6.43 -25.64 -6.47
C ASN A 465 -5.38 -26.14 -5.48
N LYS A 466 -5.61 -25.98 -4.17
CA LYS A 466 -4.68 -26.44 -3.13
C LYS A 466 -4.29 -27.92 -3.24
N GLU A 467 -5.23 -28.81 -3.55
CA GLU A 467 -4.95 -30.25 -3.68
C GLU A 467 -4.10 -30.55 -4.91
N GLY A 468 -4.44 -29.93 -6.04
CA GLY A 468 -3.67 -30.05 -7.28
C GLY A 468 -2.27 -29.45 -7.16
N SER A 469 -2.16 -28.31 -6.48
CA SER A 469 -0.90 -27.61 -6.20
C SER A 469 0.04 -28.46 -5.37
N LYS A 470 -0.46 -29.06 -4.27
CA LYS A 470 0.29 -30.04 -3.47
C LYS A 470 0.79 -31.20 -4.32
N LYS A 471 -0.10 -31.82 -5.10
CA LYS A 471 0.24 -32.95 -5.97
C LYS A 471 1.30 -32.60 -7.02
N PHE A 472 1.16 -31.45 -7.68
CA PHE A 472 2.13 -30.96 -8.64
C PHE A 472 3.48 -30.69 -7.96
N THR A 473 3.47 -30.06 -6.79
CA THR A 473 4.68 -29.75 -6.05
C THR A 473 5.44 -31.00 -5.62
N LEU A 474 4.76 -32.08 -5.21
CA LEU A 474 5.40 -33.36 -4.90
C LEU A 474 6.11 -33.99 -6.11
N ILE A 475 5.62 -33.75 -7.33
CA ILE A 475 6.33 -34.17 -8.57
C ILE A 475 7.62 -33.36 -8.72
N LEU A 476 7.57 -32.04 -8.47
CA LEU A 476 8.74 -31.17 -8.55
C LEU A 476 9.77 -31.50 -7.48
N LYS A 477 9.34 -31.76 -6.24
CA LYS A 477 10.22 -32.20 -5.16
C LYS A 477 10.97 -33.47 -5.54
N LYS A 478 10.26 -34.49 -6.05
CA LYS A 478 10.90 -35.72 -6.53
C LYS A 478 11.93 -35.45 -7.63
N TYR A 479 11.66 -34.50 -8.53
CA TYR A 479 12.65 -34.09 -9.52
C TYR A 479 13.89 -33.46 -8.85
N LEU A 480 13.71 -32.54 -7.90
CA LEU A 480 14.81 -31.91 -7.16
C LEU A 480 15.63 -32.95 -6.40
N ASP A 481 14.99 -33.89 -5.71
CA ASP A 481 15.66 -34.98 -4.98
C ASP A 481 16.57 -35.78 -5.92
N ASN A 482 16.10 -36.12 -7.12
CA ASN A 482 16.95 -36.81 -8.11
C ASN A 482 18.12 -35.96 -8.61
N VAL A 483 17.96 -34.63 -8.67
CA VAL A 483 18.99 -33.71 -9.16
C VAL A 483 20.03 -33.41 -8.09
N PHE A 484 19.63 -33.27 -6.83
CA PHE A 484 20.48 -32.76 -5.74
C PHE A 484 20.89 -33.83 -4.71
N GLU A 485 20.09 -34.88 -4.47
CA GLU A 485 20.50 -35.97 -3.56
C GLU A 485 21.55 -36.91 -4.19
N GLY A 486 21.71 -36.88 -5.53
CA GLY A 486 22.72 -37.66 -6.25
C GLY A 486 24.18 -37.21 -6.05
N ILE A 487 24.45 -36.22 -5.18
CA ILE A 487 25.78 -35.61 -4.97
C ILE A 487 26.43 -36.04 -3.64
N ASN A 488 25.72 -36.79 -2.78
CA ASN A 488 26.20 -37.19 -1.45
C ASN A 488 26.39 -38.71 -1.24
N ASN A 489 26.52 -39.51 -2.31
CA ASN A 489 26.92 -40.93 -2.21
C ASN A 489 28.25 -41.20 -2.91
#